data_AF-A0A3E0C7L9-F1
#
_entry.id   AF-A0A3E0C7L9-F1
#
_cell.length_a   1.000
_cell.length_b   1.000
_cell.length_c   1.000
_cell.angle_alpha   90.00
_cell.angle_beta   90.00
_cell.angle_gamma   90.00
#
_symmetry.space_group_name_H-M   'P 1'
#
loop_
_entity.id
_entity.type
_entity.pdbx_description
1 polymer ?
#
loop_
_entity_poly.entity_id
_entity_poly.type
_entity_poly.pdbx_seq_one_letter_code
_entity_poly.pdbx_strand_id
1 'polypeptide(L)' 'MSQPEPNVDELVKSIAEETDTPAETVSKMYADTLASYRHDARVFDYVPLFAAKKVRNQLRDNSNRKH' A
#
# COMPACT_ATOMS: atom_id res chain seq x y z
N MET A 1 -6.35 5.42 -11.49
CA MET A 1 -7.19 4.22 -11.57
C MET A 1 -7.23 3.63 -10.18
N SER A 2 -8.30 3.88 -9.42
CA SER A 2 -8.53 3.16 -8.16
C SER A 2 -8.96 1.75 -8.55
N GLN A 3 -8.16 0.73 -8.20
CA GLN A 3 -8.64 -0.65 -8.30
C GLN A 3 -9.93 -0.75 -7.49
N PRO A 4 -10.98 -1.44 -7.99
CA PRO A 4 -12.12 -1.75 -7.16
C PRO A 4 -11.62 -2.50 -5.93
N GLU A 5 -11.98 -2.03 -4.74
CA GLU A 5 -11.66 -2.72 -3.49
C GLU A 5 -12.17 -4.16 -3.63
N PRO A 6 -11.33 -5.19 -3.43
CA PRO A 6 -11.77 -6.56 -3.55
C PRO A 6 -12.88 -6.83 -2.52
N ASN A 7 -13.92 -7.57 -2.92
CA ASN A 7 -15.01 -7.93 -2.03
C ASN A 7 -14.48 -8.87 -0.93
N VAL A 8 -14.23 -8.32 0.26
CA VAL A 8 -13.63 -9.04 1.38
C VAL A 8 -14.47 -10.25 1.80
N ASP A 9 -15.80 -10.16 1.73
CA ASP A 9 -16.69 -11.28 2.06
C ASP A 9 -16.55 -12.46 1.11
N GLU A 10 -16.34 -12.20 -0.19
CA GLU A 10 -16.11 -13.27 -1.18
C GLU A 10 -14.75 -13.94 -0.96
N LEU A 11 -13.72 -13.15 -0.64
CA LEU A 11 -12.38 -13.66 -0.31
C LEU A 11 -12.40 -14.53 0.95
N VAL A 12 -13.05 -14.06 2.01
CA VAL A 12 -13.17 -14.81 3.27
C VAL A 12 -13.90 -16.12 3.06
N LYS A 13 -14.98 -16.13 2.27
CA LYS A 13 -15.72 -17.35 1.94
C LYS A 13 -14.88 -18.35 1.14
N SER A 14 -14.20 -17.88 0.09
CA SER A 14 -13.32 -18.73 -0.72
C SER A 14 -12.24 -19.39 0.14
N ILE A 15 -11.57 -18.60 0.99
CA ILE A 15 -10.51 -19.10 1.88
C ILE A 15 -11.08 -20.10 2.89
N ALA A 16 -12.26 -19.83 3.46
CA ALA A 16 -12.91 -20.73 4.40
C ALA A 16 -13.24 -22.09 3.76
N GLU A 17 -13.78 -22.09 2.54
CA GLU A 17 -14.08 -23.31 1.78
C GLU A 17 -12.80 -24.08 1.40
N GLU A 18 -11.76 -23.37 0.96
CA GLU A 18 -10.48 -23.97 0.55
C GLU A 18 -9.70 -24.60 1.72
N THR A 19 -9.84 -24.03 2.91
CA THR A 19 -9.07 -24.42 4.11
C THR A 19 -9.85 -25.24 5.11
N ASP A 20 -11.11 -25.59 4.80
CA ASP A 20 -12.05 -26.25 5.71
C ASP A 20 -12.08 -25.58 7.10
N THR A 21 -12.04 -24.25 7.12
CA THR A 21 -11.96 -23.44 8.33
C THR A 21 -13.21 -22.56 8.45
N PRO A 22 -13.79 -22.37 9.65
CA PRO A 22 -14.95 -21.50 9.81
C PRO A 22 -14.69 -20.09 9.29
N ALA A 23 -15.63 -19.56 8.51
CA ALA A 23 -15.53 -18.22 7.91
C ALA A 23 -15.34 -17.11 8.97
N GLU A 24 -15.87 -17.28 10.18
CA GLU A 24 -15.63 -16.35 11.30
C GLU A 24 -14.15 -16.30 11.69
N THR A 25 -13.49 -17.45 11.80
CA THR A 25 -12.06 -17.57 12.10
C THR A 25 -11.21 -16.96 10.98
N VAL A 26 -11.55 -17.26 9.73
CA VAL A 26 -10.87 -16.70 8.55
C VAL A 26 -11.03 -15.18 8.50
N SER A 27 -12.24 -14.67 8.75
CA SER A 27 -12.54 -13.24 8.78
C SER A 27 -11.68 -12.52 9.82
N LYS A 28 -11.60 -13.07 11.03
CA LYS A 28 -10.78 -12.52 12.11
C LYS A 28 -9.29 -12.52 11.75
N MET A 29 -8.78 -13.65 11.26
CA MET A 29 -7.37 -13.80 10.88
C MET A 29 -6.99 -12.88 9.72
N TYR A 30 -7.88 -12.74 8.73
CA TYR A 30 -7.70 -11.82 7.61
C TYR A 30 -7.66 -10.37 8.08
N ALA A 31 -8.58 -9.96 8.95
CA ALA A 31 -8.62 -8.62 9.51
C ALA A 31 -7.36 -8.28 10.31
N ASP A 32 -6.89 -9.20 11.17
CA ASP A 32 -5.67 -9.04 11.96
C ASP A 32 -4.43 -8.93 11.05
N THR A 33 -4.36 -9.78 10.02
CA THR A 33 -3.25 -9.78 9.04
C THR A 33 -3.23 -8.49 8.22
N LEU A 34 -4.39 -8.03 7.74
CA LEU A 34 -4.51 -6.77 7.01
C LEU A 34 -4.13 -5.57 7.87
N ALA A 35 -4.50 -5.59 9.16
CA ALA A 35 -4.10 -4.56 10.11
C ALA A 35 -2.58 -4.51 10.29
N SER A 36 -1.89 -5.66 10.37
CA SER A 36 -0.42 -5.73 10.39
C SER A 36 0.19 -5.15 9.13
N TYR A 37 -0.30 -5.56 7.94
CA TYR A 37 0.21 -5.02 6.69
C TYR A 37 -0.01 -3.52 6.55
N ARG A 38 -1.16 -2.99 7.01
CA ARG A 38 -1.40 -1.54 7.03
C ARG A 38 -0.48 -0.81 8.00
N HIS A 39 -0.13 -1.43 9.12
CA HIS A 39 0.78 -0.84 10.10
C HIS A 39 2.21 -0.74 9.57
N ASP A 40 2.66 -1.75 8.83
CA ASP A 40 4.02 -1.83 8.27
C ASP A 40 4.16 -1.20 6.89
N ALA A 41 3.07 -1.06 6.12
CA ALA A 41 3.10 -0.47 4.78
C ALA A 41 3.36 1.04 4.85
N ARG A 42 4.62 1.45 4.73
CA ARG A 42 5.03 2.85 4.68
C ARG A 42 5.00 3.38 3.25
N VAL A 43 3.87 3.98 2.89
CA VAL A 43 3.72 4.78 1.64
C VAL A 43 4.76 5.93 1.56
N PHE A 44 5.43 6.25 2.68
CA PHE A 44 6.48 7.27 2.78
C PHE A 44 7.83 6.89 2.16
N ASP A 45 8.04 5.65 1.73
CA ASP A 45 9.30 5.25 1.09
C ASP A 45 9.57 5.98 -0.23
N TYR A 46 8.50 6.53 -0.86
CA TYR A 46 8.64 7.36 -2.06
C TYR A 46 9.03 8.81 -1.76
N VAL A 47 8.94 9.27 -0.51
CA VAL A 47 9.22 10.66 -0.12
C VAL A 47 10.67 11.05 -0.38
N PRO A 48 11.69 10.24 -0.04
CA PRO A 48 13.07 10.53 -0.42
C PRO A 48 13.26 10.71 -1.94
N LEU A 49 12.55 9.94 -2.77
CA LEU A 49 12.64 10.03 -4.23
C LEU A 49 12.05 11.35 -4.74
N PHE A 50 10.89 11.75 -4.22
CA PHE A 50 10.29 13.03 -4.56
C PHE A 50 11.16 14.21 -4.09
N ALA A 51 11.75 14.11 -2.90
CA ALA A 51 12.68 15.09 -2.39
C ALA A 51 13.90 15.22 -3.31
N ALA A 52 14.54 14.11 -3.69
CA ALA A 52 15.68 14.11 -4.60
C ALA A 52 15.33 14.72 -5.97
N LYS A 53 14.16 14.39 -6.52
CA LYS A 53 13.67 14.97 -7.78
C LYS A 53 13.52 16.50 -7.67
N LYS A 54 12.93 16.99 -6.58
CA LYS A 54 12.74 18.43 -6.35
C LYS A 54 14.07 19.17 -6.20
N VAL A 55 15.01 18.59 -5.46
CA VAL A 55 16.37 19.15 -5.28
C VAL A 55 17.09 19.26 -6.62
N ARG A 56 17.08 18.21 -7.45
CA ARG A 56 17.70 18.23 -8.78
C ARG A 56 17.13 19.34 -9.67
N ASN A 57 15.80 19.52 -9.66
CA ASN A 57 15.16 20.56 -10.44
C ASN A 57 15.59 21.96 -9.97
N GLN A 58 15.60 22.21 -8.66
CA GLN A 58 16.02 23.51 -8.11
C GLN A 58 17.46 23.87 -8.45
N LEU A 59 18.38 22.89 -8.37
CA LEU A 59 19.78 23.12 -8.74
C LEU A 59 19.93 23.43 -10.23
N ARG A 60 19.16 22.74 -11.10
CA ARG A 60 19.18 22.97 -12.54
C ARG A 60 18.63 24.35 -12.90
N ASP A 61 17.54 24.76 -12.27
CA ASP A 61 16.92 26.08 -12.49
C ASP A 61 17.86 27.21 -12.04
N ASN A 62 18.57 27.02 -10.93
CA ASN A 62 19.54 27.99 -10.42
C ASN A 62 20.81 28.06 -11.28
N SER A 63 21.26 26.94 -11.84
CA SER A 63 22.36 26.94 -12.80
C SER A 63 22.00 27.69 -14.08
N ASN A 64 20.75 27.59 -14.52
CA ASN A 64 20.28 28.26 -15.74
C ASN A 64 20.06 29.78 -15.57
N ARG A 65 19.94 30.27 -14.34
CA ARG A 65 19.85 31.72 -14.03
C ARG A 65 21.21 32.41 -13.91
N LYS A 66 22.30 31.66 -13.90
CA LYS A 66 23.67 32.18 -13.69
C LYS A 66 24.44 32.35 -15.00
N HIS A 67 23.78 32.19 -16.14
CA HIS A 67 24.30 32.42 -17.49
C HIS A 67 23.63 33.64 -18.12
#